data_AF-A0A8S7LGM8-F1
#
_entry.id   AF-A0A8S7LGM8-F1
#
_cell.length_a   1.000
_cell.length_b   1.000
_cell.length_c   1.000
_cell.angle_alpha   90.00
_cell.angle_beta   90.00
_cell.angle_gamma   90.00
#
_symmetry.space_group_name_H-M   'P 1'
#
loop_
_entity.id
_entity.type
_entity.pdbx_description
1 polymer ?
#
loop_
_entity_poly.entity_id
_entity_poly.type
_entity_poly.pdbx_seq_one_letter_code
_entity_poly.pdbx_strand_id
1 'polypeptide(L)'
;TSKTDGVADAPVLSIPEVTDGYANADELKDGLQAEVTLPAGTAEGAVITLTVTRPDKTTENVTHTVTKDEVAAGKVSMDIPKDAVIDGQNSVSVTLTQGSNPAKPGNVVDFAADTQIPGDTDGDGATDATPVVAIPEAADGVDAEELKDGVQTEVTVPKGSAAGDTLTLTVTKPDGTTDTVEHTLTADEVAAGKADVTIPADKVTADGQYSVTAEITDPAGNTSGQGQPADFAVDTVAPSAPVLK
;
A
#
# COMPACT_ATOMS: atom_id res chain seq x y z
N THR A 1 -35.05 -24.28 35.67
CA THR A 1 -34.72 -23.47 34.48
C THR A 1 -33.36 -22.86 34.72
N SER A 2 -32.31 -23.49 34.21
CA SER A 2 -30.96 -22.94 34.37
C SER A 2 -30.94 -21.59 33.65
N LYS A 3 -30.81 -20.50 34.42
CA LYS A 3 -30.34 -19.23 33.88
C LYS A 3 -29.02 -19.57 33.20
N THR A 4 -28.98 -19.54 31.87
CA THR A 4 -27.72 -19.43 31.18
C THR A 4 -27.14 -18.10 31.67
N ASP A 5 -26.03 -18.16 32.42
CA ASP A 5 -25.30 -16.95 32.77
C ASP A 5 -25.04 -16.21 31.45
N GLY A 6 -25.67 -15.04 31.31
CA GLY A 6 -25.58 -14.27 30.09
C GLY A 6 -24.15 -13.82 29.85
N VAL A 7 -23.77 -13.69 28.59
CA VAL A 7 -22.47 -13.15 28.21
C VAL A 7 -22.43 -11.67 28.59
N ALA A 8 -21.77 -11.33 29.69
CA ALA A 8 -21.81 -9.97 30.23
C ALA A 8 -20.73 -9.05 29.64
N ASP A 9 -19.70 -9.61 29.03
CA ASP A 9 -18.57 -8.86 28.48
C ASP A 9 -18.60 -8.81 26.96
N ALA A 10 -17.85 -7.86 26.41
CA ALA A 10 -17.84 -7.56 24.99
C ALA A 10 -16.92 -8.55 24.24
N PRO A 11 -17.32 -9.04 23.05
CA PRO A 11 -16.37 -9.65 22.13
C PRO A 11 -15.35 -8.62 21.65
N VAL A 12 -14.14 -9.10 21.29
CA VAL A 12 -13.09 -8.26 20.72
C VAL A 12 -12.80 -8.71 19.30
N LEU A 13 -12.86 -7.77 18.36
CA LEU A 13 -12.56 -7.97 16.95
C LEU A 13 -11.16 -7.43 16.62
N SER A 14 -10.40 -8.21 15.87
CA SER A 14 -9.20 -7.77 15.15
C SER A 14 -9.29 -8.23 13.70
N ILE A 15 -8.78 -7.40 12.78
CA ILE A 15 -8.61 -7.74 11.37
C ILE A 15 -7.12 -7.52 11.10
N PRO A 16 -6.29 -8.58 11.15
CA PRO A 16 -4.82 -8.44 11.11
C PRO A 16 -4.27 -7.80 9.83
N GLU A 17 -4.98 -7.98 8.71
CA GLU A 17 -4.61 -7.41 7.41
C GLU A 17 -4.61 -5.88 7.50
N VAL A 18 -5.65 -5.27 8.06
CA VAL A 18 -5.81 -3.80 8.06
C VAL A 18 -5.12 -3.06 9.22
N THR A 19 -4.04 -3.62 9.77
CA THR A 19 -3.37 -3.06 10.96
C THR A 19 -2.59 -1.78 10.67
N ASP A 20 -2.23 -1.53 9.42
CA ASP A 20 -1.69 -0.26 8.92
C ASP A 20 -2.78 0.80 8.66
N GLY A 21 -4.05 0.43 8.84
CA GLY A 21 -5.21 1.28 8.61
C GLY A 21 -5.77 1.20 7.20
N TYR A 22 -5.21 0.35 6.34
CA TYR A 22 -5.63 0.18 4.96
C TYR A 22 -6.08 -1.25 4.66
N ALA A 23 -6.93 -1.41 3.65
CA ALA A 23 -7.15 -2.69 2.99
C ALA A 23 -6.81 -2.49 1.52
N ASN A 24 -5.66 -2.98 1.09
CA ASN A 24 -5.17 -2.76 -0.27
C ASN A 24 -5.76 -3.79 -1.26
N ALA A 25 -5.41 -3.67 -2.54
CA ALA A 25 -5.94 -4.56 -3.59
C ALA A 25 -5.58 -6.04 -3.35
N ASP A 26 -4.36 -6.30 -2.86
CA ASP A 26 -3.86 -7.65 -2.60
C ASP A 26 -4.54 -8.31 -1.40
N GLU A 27 -4.85 -7.54 -0.35
CA GLU A 27 -5.58 -8.00 0.83
C GLU A 27 -7.06 -8.24 0.55
N LEU A 28 -7.66 -7.49 -0.37
CA LEU A 28 -9.08 -7.63 -0.71
C LEU A 28 -9.38 -8.70 -1.76
N LYS A 29 -8.36 -9.32 -2.39
CA LYS A 29 -8.56 -10.28 -3.48
C LYS A 29 -9.42 -11.49 -3.09
N ASP A 30 -9.32 -11.96 -1.85
CA ASP A 30 -10.07 -13.07 -1.27
C ASP A 30 -10.99 -12.66 -0.11
N GLY A 31 -11.06 -11.35 0.18
CA GLY A 31 -11.78 -10.80 1.34
C GLY A 31 -10.88 -10.71 2.56
N LEU A 32 -11.41 -10.15 3.66
CA LEU A 32 -10.62 -9.93 4.87
C LEU A 32 -10.88 -11.00 5.92
N GLN A 33 -9.85 -11.45 6.61
CA GLN A 33 -9.96 -12.36 7.75
C GLN A 33 -10.17 -11.56 9.05
N ALA A 34 -11.34 -11.71 9.64
CA ALA A 34 -11.65 -11.23 10.98
C ALA A 34 -11.39 -12.31 12.04
N GLU A 35 -10.67 -11.96 13.10
CA GLU A 35 -10.57 -12.76 14.32
C GLU A 35 -11.43 -12.15 15.42
N VAL A 36 -12.35 -12.93 15.98
CA VAL A 36 -13.20 -12.53 17.10
C VAL A 36 -12.82 -13.32 18.34
N THR A 37 -12.31 -12.63 19.36
CA THR A 37 -12.11 -13.20 20.70
C THR A 37 -13.44 -13.25 21.43
N LEU A 38 -13.79 -14.45 21.89
CA LEU A 38 -15.04 -14.72 22.58
C LEU A 38 -14.94 -14.30 24.06
N PRO A 39 -15.92 -13.54 24.59
CA PRO A 39 -15.98 -13.24 26.00
C PRO A 39 -16.30 -14.51 26.82
N ALA A 40 -15.86 -14.52 28.08
CA ALA A 40 -16.13 -15.62 29.00
C ALA A 40 -17.65 -15.85 29.15
N GLY A 41 -18.06 -17.12 29.22
CA GLY A 41 -19.47 -17.52 29.30
C GLY A 41 -20.18 -17.67 27.95
N THR A 42 -19.51 -17.36 26.83
CA THR A 42 -20.01 -17.70 25.50
C THR A 42 -20.24 -19.20 25.39
N ALA A 43 -21.41 -19.60 24.91
CA ALA A 43 -21.77 -21.01 24.68
C ALA A 43 -21.98 -21.31 23.20
N GLU A 44 -21.92 -22.60 22.87
CA GLU A 44 -22.28 -23.14 21.56
C GLU A 44 -23.68 -22.67 21.14
N GLY A 45 -23.83 -22.29 19.88
CA GLY A 45 -25.06 -21.72 19.34
C GLY A 45 -25.24 -20.22 19.58
N ALA A 46 -24.30 -19.54 20.26
CA ALA A 46 -24.23 -18.09 20.22
C ALA A 46 -24.01 -17.60 18.78
N VAL A 47 -24.58 -16.45 18.43
CA VAL A 47 -24.46 -15.87 17.08
C VAL A 47 -23.58 -14.64 17.16
N ILE A 48 -22.51 -14.64 16.38
CA ILE A 48 -21.67 -13.47 16.12
C ILE A 48 -22.19 -12.80 14.86
N THR A 49 -22.30 -11.48 14.90
CA THR A 49 -22.58 -10.65 13.72
C THR A 49 -21.48 -9.64 13.58
N LEU A 50 -20.75 -9.71 12.47
CA LEU A 50 -19.92 -8.62 11.97
C LEU A 50 -20.79 -7.72 11.11
N THR A 51 -20.77 -6.43 11.39
CA THR A 51 -21.44 -5.43 10.57
C THR A 51 -20.39 -4.55 9.92
N VAL A 52 -20.21 -4.73 8.62
CA VAL A 52 -19.38 -3.87 7.77
C VAL A 52 -20.20 -2.63 7.43
N THR A 53 -19.70 -1.44 7.75
CA THR A 53 -20.28 -0.16 7.35
C THR A 53 -19.40 0.47 6.29
N ARG A 54 -19.98 0.64 5.09
CA ARG A 54 -19.31 1.19 3.91
C ARG A 54 -19.22 2.73 3.96
N PRO A 55 -18.38 3.35 3.12
CA PRO A 55 -18.27 4.81 3.00
C PRO A 55 -19.61 5.52 2.76
N ASP A 56 -20.47 4.92 1.94
CA ASP A 56 -21.82 5.39 1.60
C ASP A 56 -22.86 5.19 2.71
N LYS A 57 -22.42 4.67 3.87
CA LYS A 57 -23.22 4.35 5.06
C LYS A 57 -24.17 3.17 4.89
N THR A 58 -24.10 2.43 3.79
CA THR A 58 -24.75 1.12 3.69
C THR A 58 -24.01 0.10 4.56
N THR A 59 -24.72 -0.96 4.94
CA THR A 59 -24.17 -1.99 5.83
C THR A 59 -24.39 -3.38 5.27
N GLU A 60 -23.39 -4.24 5.42
CA GLU A 60 -23.49 -5.68 5.18
C GLU A 60 -23.23 -6.44 6.48
N ASN A 61 -23.98 -7.53 6.69
CA ASN A 61 -23.83 -8.36 7.88
C ASN A 61 -23.27 -9.72 7.51
N VAL A 62 -22.22 -10.13 8.22
CA VAL A 62 -21.66 -11.49 8.17
C VAL A 62 -21.97 -12.16 9.51
N THR A 63 -22.71 -13.25 9.49
CA THR A 63 -23.12 -13.95 10.72
C THR A 63 -22.47 -15.33 10.83
N HIS A 64 -22.03 -15.68 12.03
CA HIS A 64 -21.51 -17.01 12.34
C HIS A 64 -22.18 -17.58 13.59
N THR A 65 -22.44 -18.87 13.59
CA THR A 65 -22.94 -19.59 14.77
C THR A 65 -21.78 -20.31 15.44
N VAL A 66 -21.49 -19.92 16.68
CA VAL A 66 -20.35 -20.42 17.46
C VAL A 66 -20.51 -21.93 17.70
N THR A 67 -19.46 -22.67 17.35
CA THR A 67 -19.32 -24.10 17.57
C THR A 67 -18.71 -24.40 18.93
N LYS A 68 -18.81 -25.66 19.36
CA LYS A 68 -18.24 -26.11 20.64
C LYS A 68 -16.71 -25.98 20.70
N ASP A 69 -16.04 -26.23 19.58
CA ASP A 69 -14.58 -26.15 19.50
C ASP A 69 -14.10 -24.70 19.58
N GLU A 70 -14.83 -23.76 18.98
CA GLU A 70 -14.53 -22.33 19.08
C GLU A 70 -14.72 -21.77 20.50
N VAL A 71 -15.73 -22.26 21.25
CA VAL A 71 -15.88 -21.93 22.67
C VAL A 71 -14.65 -22.40 23.46
N ALA A 72 -14.16 -23.61 23.17
CA ALA A 72 -12.96 -24.14 23.84
C ALA A 72 -11.70 -23.37 23.45
N ALA A 73 -11.59 -22.93 22.19
CA ALA A 73 -10.50 -22.09 21.71
C ALA A 73 -10.57 -20.64 22.21
N GLY A 74 -11.76 -20.16 22.57
CA GLY A 74 -12.01 -18.79 22.99
C GLY A 74 -11.94 -17.77 21.84
N LYS A 75 -11.90 -18.23 20.58
CA LYS A 75 -11.87 -17.37 19.40
C LYS A 75 -12.54 -18.01 18.18
N VAL A 76 -12.94 -17.17 17.24
CA VAL A 76 -13.55 -17.52 15.95
C VAL A 76 -12.83 -16.77 14.83
N SER A 77 -12.58 -17.45 13.72
CA SER A 77 -12.15 -16.82 12.46
C SER A 77 -13.35 -16.68 11.54
N MET A 78 -13.56 -15.50 10.98
CA MET A 78 -14.67 -15.20 10.08
C MET A 78 -14.14 -14.52 8.82
N ASP A 79 -14.67 -14.91 7.67
CA ASP A 79 -14.32 -14.28 6.39
C ASP A 79 -15.29 -13.13 6.12
N ILE A 80 -14.75 -11.93 5.93
CA ILE A 80 -15.48 -10.78 5.43
C ILE A 80 -15.42 -10.84 3.90
N PRO A 81 -16.55 -11.06 3.19
CA PRO A 81 -16.53 -11.16 1.74
C PRO A 81 -15.96 -9.88 1.12
N LYS A 82 -15.13 -10.02 0.09
CA LYS A 82 -14.55 -8.87 -0.64
C LYS A 82 -15.61 -7.85 -1.09
N ASP A 83 -16.78 -8.32 -1.55
CA ASP A 83 -17.86 -7.44 -2.03
C ASP A 83 -18.58 -6.70 -0.88
N ALA A 84 -18.31 -7.04 0.38
CA ALA A 84 -18.81 -6.30 1.54
C ALA A 84 -18.04 -4.98 1.77
N VAL A 85 -16.80 -4.91 1.29
CA VAL A 85 -15.90 -3.76 1.40
C VAL A 85 -15.86 -3.03 0.05
N ILE A 86 -15.82 -1.70 0.06
CA ILE A 86 -15.65 -0.87 -1.14
C ILE A 86 -14.64 0.23 -0.87
N ASP A 87 -14.00 0.78 -1.90
CA ASP A 87 -12.98 1.82 -1.74
C ASP A 87 -13.46 3.02 -0.90
N GLY A 88 -12.55 3.51 -0.05
CA GLY A 88 -12.77 4.57 0.92
C GLY A 88 -12.89 4.07 2.36
N GLN A 89 -13.38 4.95 3.25
CA GLN A 89 -13.48 4.64 4.68
C GLN A 89 -14.55 3.58 4.99
N ASN A 90 -14.10 2.42 5.45
CA ASN A 90 -14.93 1.34 5.99
C ASN A 90 -14.76 1.24 7.50
N SER A 91 -15.70 0.55 8.13
CA SER A 91 -15.57 0.13 9.53
C SER A 91 -16.27 -1.21 9.73
N VAL A 92 -15.74 -2.04 10.64
CA VAL A 92 -16.35 -3.31 11.00
C VAL A 92 -16.59 -3.33 12.50
N SER A 93 -17.83 -3.56 12.89
CA SER A 93 -18.21 -3.72 14.29
C SER A 93 -18.61 -5.17 14.56
N VAL A 94 -18.44 -5.62 15.80
CA VAL A 94 -18.81 -6.99 16.21
C VAL A 94 -19.86 -6.96 17.32
N THR A 95 -20.84 -7.84 17.20
CA THR A 95 -21.82 -8.14 18.25
C THR A 95 -21.95 -9.64 18.46
N LEU A 96 -22.32 -10.04 19.67
CA LEU A 96 -22.58 -11.43 20.03
C LEU A 96 -23.91 -11.54 20.77
N THR A 97 -24.74 -12.51 20.37
CA THR A 97 -26.03 -12.79 21.00
C THR A 97 -26.15 -14.26 21.33
N GLN A 98 -26.47 -14.59 22.59
CA GLN A 98 -26.70 -15.96 23.05
C GLN A 98 -28.20 -16.16 23.34
N GLY A 99 -28.93 -16.77 22.41
CA GLY A 99 -30.38 -16.88 22.48
C GLY A 99 -31.05 -15.51 22.39
N SER A 100 -31.70 -15.06 23.46
CA SER A 100 -32.32 -13.72 23.54
C SER A 100 -31.47 -12.71 24.33
N ASN A 101 -30.26 -13.09 24.74
CA ASN A 101 -29.39 -12.27 25.58
C ASN A 101 -28.22 -11.71 24.74
N PRO A 102 -28.26 -10.43 24.34
CA PRO A 102 -27.11 -9.79 23.70
C PRO A 102 -26.00 -9.55 24.73
N ALA A 103 -24.76 -9.72 24.29
CA ALA A 103 -23.58 -9.29 25.03
C ALA A 103 -23.44 -7.75 24.98
N LYS A 104 -22.46 -7.20 25.71
CA LYS A 104 -22.03 -5.82 25.47
C LYS A 104 -21.53 -5.71 24.01
N PRO A 105 -21.76 -4.57 23.31
CA PRO A 105 -21.18 -4.35 22.00
C PRO A 105 -19.66 -4.47 22.03
N GLY A 106 -19.06 -5.07 21.00
CA GLY A 106 -17.62 -5.13 20.84
C GLY A 106 -17.02 -3.83 20.33
N ASN A 107 -15.72 -3.87 20.04
CA ASN A 107 -15.02 -2.76 19.40
C ASN A 107 -15.39 -2.64 17.91
N VAL A 108 -14.95 -1.51 17.35
CA VAL A 108 -15.01 -1.22 15.91
C VAL A 108 -13.57 -1.20 15.41
N VAL A 109 -13.34 -1.72 14.20
CA VAL A 109 -12.10 -1.59 13.45
C VAL A 109 -12.38 -0.68 12.27
N ASP A 110 -11.70 0.45 12.20
CA ASP A 110 -11.81 1.43 11.10
C ASP A 110 -10.61 1.27 10.17
N PHE A 111 -10.84 1.26 8.85
CA PHE A 111 -9.79 1.20 7.83
C PHE A 111 -10.25 1.85 6.53
N ALA A 112 -9.32 2.31 5.71
CA ALA A 112 -9.59 2.77 4.36
C ALA A 112 -9.30 1.63 3.37
N ALA A 113 -10.29 1.22 2.59
CA ALA A 113 -10.04 0.32 1.47
C ALA A 113 -9.53 1.13 0.28
N ASP A 114 -8.51 0.63 -0.39
CA ASP A 114 -7.98 1.22 -1.61
C ASP A 114 -7.53 0.13 -2.58
N THR A 115 -8.34 -0.13 -3.59
CA THR A 115 -8.04 -1.07 -4.66
C THR A 115 -7.40 -0.40 -5.87
N GLN A 116 -7.17 0.92 -5.84
CA GLN A 116 -6.52 1.62 -6.94
C GLN A 116 -5.02 1.30 -6.95
N ILE A 117 -4.55 0.63 -7.98
CA ILE A 117 -3.13 0.34 -8.16
C ILE A 117 -2.53 1.39 -9.11
N PRO A 118 -1.41 2.05 -8.74
CA PRO A 118 -0.65 2.85 -9.69
C PRO A 118 -0.25 2.01 -10.91
N GLY A 119 -0.56 2.47 -12.11
CA GLY A 119 -0.26 1.73 -13.34
C GLY A 119 -1.29 0.70 -13.78
N ASP A 120 -2.32 0.40 -12.99
CA ASP A 120 -3.50 -0.34 -13.44
C ASP A 120 -4.42 0.59 -14.24
N THR A 121 -4.62 0.29 -15.52
CA THR A 121 -5.36 1.17 -16.44
C THR A 121 -6.73 0.66 -16.82
N ASP A 122 -7.05 -0.60 -16.54
CA ASP A 122 -8.34 -1.21 -16.84
C ASP A 122 -9.12 -1.69 -15.60
N GLY A 123 -8.53 -1.57 -14.42
CA GLY A 123 -9.14 -1.87 -13.13
C GLY A 123 -9.25 -3.38 -12.87
N ASP A 124 -8.38 -4.19 -13.46
CA ASP A 124 -8.35 -5.64 -13.26
C ASP A 124 -7.57 -6.07 -12.01
N GLY A 125 -6.96 -5.11 -11.29
CA GLY A 125 -6.15 -5.37 -10.10
C GLY A 125 -4.72 -5.78 -10.42
N ALA A 126 -4.25 -5.56 -11.65
CA ALA A 126 -2.86 -5.75 -12.04
C ALA A 126 -2.29 -4.49 -12.69
N THR A 127 -1.00 -4.26 -12.50
CA THR A 127 -0.31 -3.15 -13.16
C THR A 127 -0.11 -3.43 -14.65
N ASP A 128 -0.59 -2.52 -15.51
CA ASP A 128 -0.37 -2.53 -16.96
C ASP A 128 0.87 -1.74 -17.39
N ALA A 129 1.20 -0.69 -16.63
CA ALA A 129 2.23 0.29 -16.97
C ALA A 129 3.07 0.67 -15.75
N THR A 130 4.38 0.50 -15.89
CA THR A 130 5.35 0.95 -14.90
C THR A 130 5.82 2.39 -15.19
N PRO A 131 6.36 3.11 -14.21
CA PRO A 131 7.03 4.39 -14.44
C PRO A 131 8.19 4.27 -15.45
N VAL A 132 8.44 5.34 -16.21
CA VAL A 132 9.56 5.40 -17.17
C VAL A 132 10.42 6.60 -16.87
N VAL A 133 11.71 6.38 -16.63
CA VAL A 133 12.68 7.43 -16.34
C VAL A 133 13.37 7.89 -17.63
N ALA A 134 13.42 9.20 -17.85
CA ALA A 134 14.29 9.84 -18.82
C ALA A 134 15.29 10.74 -18.08
N ILE A 135 16.52 10.84 -18.60
CA ILE A 135 17.58 11.70 -18.06
C ILE A 135 18.06 12.58 -19.22
N PRO A 136 17.33 13.66 -19.56
CA PRO A 136 17.56 14.40 -20.80
C PRO A 136 18.96 15.00 -20.91
N GLU A 137 19.56 15.41 -19.79
CA GLU A 137 20.92 15.95 -19.73
C GLU A 137 21.97 14.88 -20.02
N ALA A 138 21.72 13.61 -19.70
CA ALA A 138 22.71 12.55 -19.85
C ALA A 138 22.78 11.99 -21.29
N ALA A 139 22.30 12.73 -22.28
CA ALA A 139 22.33 12.31 -23.69
C ALA A 139 23.75 12.09 -24.21
N ASP A 140 24.71 12.85 -23.70
CA ASP A 140 26.16 12.73 -23.94
C ASP A 140 26.96 12.35 -22.68
N GLY A 141 26.28 11.84 -21.66
CA GLY A 141 26.81 11.61 -20.32
C GLY A 141 26.63 12.83 -19.42
N VAL A 142 26.87 12.66 -18.12
CA VAL A 142 26.83 13.74 -17.13
C VAL A 142 28.26 14.17 -16.82
N ASP A 143 28.56 15.44 -17.08
CA ASP A 143 29.87 16.02 -16.81
C ASP A 143 29.95 16.71 -15.42
N ALA A 144 31.12 17.28 -15.11
CA ALA A 144 31.35 17.95 -13.83
C ALA A 144 30.57 19.27 -13.65
N GLU A 145 30.10 19.91 -14.73
CA GLU A 145 29.25 21.11 -14.67
C GLU A 145 27.80 20.71 -14.40
N GLU A 146 27.29 19.75 -15.16
CA GLU A 146 25.94 19.20 -15.03
C GLU A 146 25.72 18.57 -13.65
N LEU A 147 26.72 17.88 -13.10
CA LEU A 147 26.59 17.23 -11.80
C LEU A 147 26.41 18.22 -10.61
N LYS A 148 26.64 19.53 -10.78
CA LYS A 148 26.66 20.48 -9.65
C LYS A 148 25.30 20.68 -8.99
N ASP A 149 24.23 20.64 -9.76
CA ASP A 149 22.86 20.73 -9.25
C ASP A 149 22.17 19.36 -9.14
N GLY A 150 22.94 18.28 -9.33
CA GLY A 150 22.46 16.90 -9.29
C GLY A 150 22.05 16.41 -10.68
N VAL A 151 21.54 15.18 -10.77
CA VAL A 151 21.09 14.62 -12.04
C VAL A 151 19.58 14.85 -12.20
N GLN A 152 19.17 15.66 -13.16
CA GLN A 152 17.78 15.96 -13.48
C GLN A 152 17.12 14.84 -14.28
N THR A 153 16.06 14.28 -13.72
CA THR A 153 15.26 13.22 -14.34
C THR A 153 13.84 13.70 -14.62
N GLU A 154 13.27 13.19 -15.71
CA GLU A 154 11.85 13.31 -16.03
C GLU A 154 11.23 11.92 -15.95
N VAL A 155 10.34 11.70 -15.00
CA VAL A 155 9.65 10.42 -14.82
C VAL A 155 8.26 10.52 -15.43
N THR A 156 7.95 9.61 -16.36
CA THR A 156 6.58 9.42 -16.85
C THR A 156 5.77 8.71 -15.78
N VAL A 157 4.73 9.39 -15.30
CA VAL A 157 3.80 8.87 -14.28
C VAL A 157 2.70 8.09 -15.00
N PRO A 158 2.53 6.78 -14.73
CA PRO A 158 1.48 5.99 -15.34
C PRO A 158 0.10 6.38 -14.79
N LYS A 159 -0.95 6.09 -15.56
CA LYS A 159 -2.34 6.24 -15.09
C LYS A 159 -2.59 5.33 -13.89
N GLY A 160 -3.63 5.62 -13.11
CA GLY A 160 -3.89 4.91 -11.85
C GLY A 160 -3.10 5.47 -10.67
N SER A 161 -2.02 6.23 -10.92
CA SER A 161 -1.34 7.00 -9.87
C SER A 161 -2.19 8.21 -9.43
N ALA A 162 -2.06 8.59 -8.16
CA ALA A 162 -2.77 9.69 -7.53
C ALA A 162 -1.82 10.66 -6.79
N ALA A 163 -2.34 11.84 -6.46
CA ALA A 163 -1.60 12.79 -5.65
C ALA A 163 -1.45 12.24 -4.23
N GLY A 164 -0.23 12.28 -3.68
CA GLY A 164 0.10 11.65 -2.40
C GLY A 164 0.80 10.31 -2.54
N ASP A 165 0.80 9.69 -3.72
CA ASP A 165 1.63 8.51 -4.00
C ASP A 165 3.12 8.87 -3.90
N THR A 166 3.94 7.90 -3.53
CA THR A 166 5.38 8.04 -3.40
C THR A 166 6.08 7.44 -4.60
N LEU A 167 6.71 8.28 -5.41
CA LEU A 167 7.65 7.89 -6.46
C LEU A 167 9.03 7.67 -5.83
N THR A 168 9.55 6.45 -5.96
CA THR A 168 10.88 6.07 -5.49
C THR A 168 11.79 5.82 -6.67
N LEU A 169 12.85 6.64 -6.80
CA LEU A 169 13.96 6.37 -7.70
C LEU A 169 15.00 5.51 -7.00
N THR A 170 15.41 4.41 -7.61
CA THR A 170 16.55 3.59 -7.15
C THR A 170 17.73 3.81 -8.08
N VAL A 171 18.78 4.44 -7.56
CA VAL A 171 20.03 4.74 -8.27
C VAL A 171 21.03 3.63 -7.99
N THR A 172 21.37 2.85 -9.02
CA THR A 172 22.42 1.83 -8.98
C THR A 172 23.74 2.44 -9.42
N LYS A 173 24.75 2.37 -8.55
CA LYS A 173 26.09 2.92 -8.76
C LYS A 173 27.00 1.97 -9.55
N PRO A 174 28.15 2.45 -10.06
CA PRO A 174 29.13 1.62 -10.77
C PRO A 174 29.66 0.43 -9.95
N ASP A 175 29.64 0.53 -8.61
CA ASP A 175 30.06 -0.56 -7.70
C ASP A 175 28.94 -1.56 -7.38
N GLY A 176 27.74 -1.36 -7.94
CA GLY A 176 26.55 -2.19 -7.74
C GLY A 176 25.77 -1.88 -6.46
N THR A 177 26.20 -0.92 -5.64
CA THR A 177 25.40 -0.45 -4.51
C THR A 177 24.27 0.46 -4.97
N THR A 178 23.23 0.58 -4.15
CA THR A 178 22.05 1.38 -4.48
C THR A 178 21.82 2.50 -3.47
N ASP A 179 21.21 3.58 -3.94
CA ASP A 179 20.65 4.68 -3.14
C ASP A 179 19.23 4.97 -3.62
N THR A 180 18.39 5.52 -2.74
CA THR A 180 17.02 5.91 -3.08
C THR A 180 16.82 7.43 -3.02
N VAL A 181 15.92 7.92 -3.87
CA VAL A 181 15.39 9.29 -3.86
C VAL A 181 13.87 9.18 -3.91
N GLU A 182 13.21 9.70 -2.89
CA GLU A 182 11.75 9.67 -2.79
C GLU A 182 11.16 11.03 -3.16
N HIS A 183 10.03 11.00 -3.86
CA HIS A 183 9.25 12.17 -4.24
C HIS A 183 7.76 11.88 -4.09
N THR A 184 7.04 12.72 -3.35
CA THR A 184 5.57 12.61 -3.25
C THR A 184 4.93 13.29 -4.45
N LEU A 185 4.16 12.55 -5.23
CA LEU A 185 3.48 13.06 -6.41
C LEU A 185 2.45 14.12 -6.05
N THR A 186 2.50 15.24 -6.77
CA THR A 186 1.51 16.30 -6.69
C THR A 186 0.37 16.08 -7.68
N ALA A 187 -0.77 16.74 -7.45
CA ALA A 187 -1.91 16.67 -8.36
C ALA A 187 -1.58 17.20 -9.76
N ASP A 188 -0.70 18.20 -9.87
CA ASP A 188 -0.28 18.78 -11.14
C ASP A 188 0.60 17.81 -11.94
N GLU A 189 1.51 17.08 -11.28
CA GLU A 189 2.36 16.06 -11.92
C GLU A 189 1.54 14.87 -12.41
N VAL A 190 0.61 14.38 -11.59
CA VAL A 190 -0.33 13.32 -11.98
C VAL A 190 -1.18 13.75 -13.17
N ALA A 191 -1.69 14.99 -13.17
CA ALA A 191 -2.45 15.54 -14.28
C ALA A 191 -1.60 15.72 -15.55
N ALA A 192 -0.33 16.08 -15.41
CA ALA A 192 0.63 16.19 -16.51
C ALA A 192 1.12 14.82 -17.00
N GLY A 193 1.00 13.75 -16.19
CA GLY A 193 1.57 12.44 -16.44
C GLY A 193 3.10 12.42 -16.35
N LYS A 194 3.69 13.39 -15.65
CA LYS A 194 5.14 13.62 -15.57
C LYS A 194 5.53 14.23 -14.23
N ALA A 195 6.66 13.79 -13.68
CA ALA A 195 7.29 14.35 -12.49
C ALA A 195 8.78 14.62 -12.75
N ASP A 196 9.23 15.83 -12.47
CA ASP A 196 10.65 16.21 -12.57
C ASP A 196 11.30 15.98 -11.21
N VAL A 197 12.23 15.03 -11.14
CA VAL A 197 12.91 14.65 -9.89
C VAL A 197 14.41 14.80 -10.05
N THR A 198 15.05 15.52 -9.14
CA THR A 198 16.50 15.69 -9.13
C THR A 198 17.13 14.64 -8.22
N ILE A 199 18.02 13.82 -8.78
CA ILE A 199 18.89 12.94 -8.01
C ILE A 199 20.01 13.81 -7.42
N PRO A 200 20.15 13.88 -6.08
CA PRO A 200 21.19 14.70 -5.46
C PRO A 200 22.61 14.29 -5.87
N ALA A 201 23.50 15.27 -6.06
CA ALA A 201 24.88 15.02 -6.49
C ALA A 201 25.68 14.11 -5.54
N ASP A 202 25.36 14.07 -4.24
CA ASP A 202 26.00 13.17 -3.27
C ASP A 202 25.62 11.69 -3.47
N LYS A 203 24.59 11.39 -4.27
CA LYS A 203 24.23 10.03 -4.72
C LYS A 203 25.00 9.59 -5.96
N VAL A 204 25.64 10.54 -6.67
CA VAL A 204 26.35 10.34 -7.94
C VAL A 204 27.77 10.90 -7.82
N THR A 205 28.66 10.14 -7.17
CA THR A 205 29.97 10.65 -6.74
C THR A 205 31.19 10.04 -7.44
N ALA A 206 31.00 8.98 -8.22
CA ALA A 206 32.08 8.30 -8.93
C ALA A 206 31.88 8.44 -10.45
N ASP A 207 32.96 8.51 -11.21
CA ASP A 207 32.86 8.33 -12.65
C ASP A 207 32.51 6.88 -12.97
N GLY A 208 31.69 6.67 -14.00
CA GLY A 208 31.30 5.34 -14.45
C GLY A 208 29.84 5.23 -14.88
N GLN A 209 29.39 3.99 -15.05
CA GLN A 209 28.03 3.68 -15.48
C GLN A 209 27.08 3.57 -14.30
N TYR A 210 26.00 4.33 -14.35
CA TYR A 210 24.88 4.29 -13.42
C TYR A 210 23.62 3.78 -14.13
N SER A 211 22.66 3.35 -13.32
CA SER A 211 21.33 2.95 -13.77
C SER A 211 20.27 3.44 -12.79
N VAL A 212 19.15 3.97 -13.27
CA VAL A 212 18.04 4.45 -12.42
C VAL A 212 16.77 3.71 -12.78
N THR A 213 16.09 3.16 -11.78
CA THR A 213 14.73 2.63 -11.91
C THR A 213 13.75 3.48 -11.10
N ALA A 214 12.48 3.38 -11.42
CA ALA A 214 11.40 4.09 -10.73
C ALA A 214 10.27 3.13 -10.36
N GLU A 215 9.66 3.33 -9.20
CA GLU A 215 8.47 2.64 -8.72
C GLU A 215 7.57 3.64 -8.01
N ILE A 216 6.25 3.51 -8.15
CA ILE A 216 5.27 4.33 -7.45
C ILE A 216 4.50 3.44 -6.48
N THR A 217 4.38 3.88 -5.23
CA THR A 217 3.61 3.22 -4.18
C THR A 217 2.57 4.19 -3.62
N ASP A 218 1.31 3.79 -3.55
CA ASP A 218 0.26 4.59 -2.94
C ASP A 218 0.30 4.51 -1.39
N PRO A 219 -0.53 5.28 -0.67
CA PRO A 219 -0.59 5.21 0.79
C PRO A 219 -1.08 3.87 1.37
N ALA A 220 -1.80 3.07 0.60
CA ALA A 220 -2.29 1.74 0.99
C ALA A 220 -1.27 0.62 0.74
N GLY A 221 -0.14 0.94 0.08
CA GLY A 221 0.91 -0.01 -0.27
C GLY A 221 0.71 -0.70 -1.61
N ASN A 222 -0.27 -0.30 -2.43
CA ASN A 222 -0.36 -0.77 -3.81
C ASN A 222 0.83 -0.21 -4.61
N THR A 223 1.45 -1.04 -5.46
CA THR A 223 2.66 -0.67 -6.20
C THR A 223 2.44 -0.72 -7.71
N SER A 224 3.13 0.16 -8.44
CA SER A 224 3.20 0.10 -9.90
C SER A 224 4.10 -1.00 -10.44
N GLY A 225 4.78 -1.74 -9.55
CA GLY A 225 5.99 -2.46 -9.91
C GLY A 225 7.12 -1.54 -10.38
N GLN A 226 8.29 -2.16 -10.57
CA GLN A 226 9.51 -1.45 -10.94
C GLN A 226 9.59 -1.21 -12.46
N GLY A 227 9.85 0.04 -12.83
CA GLY A 227 10.12 0.47 -14.19
C GLY A 227 11.41 -0.09 -14.77
N GLN A 228 11.55 0.06 -16.09
CA GLN A 228 12.78 -0.31 -16.79
C GLN A 228 13.94 0.62 -16.37
N PRO A 229 15.17 0.08 -16.29
CA PRO A 229 16.35 0.88 -15.98
C PRO A 229 16.63 1.92 -17.07
N ALA A 230 16.95 3.15 -16.64
CA ALA A 230 17.54 4.20 -17.44
C ALA A 230 19.03 4.30 -17.11
N ASP A 231 19.87 3.88 -18.05
CA ASP A 231 21.32 3.90 -17.88
C ASP A 231 21.92 5.24 -18.30
N PHE A 232 22.88 5.74 -17.52
CA PHE A 232 23.64 6.95 -17.84
C PHE A 232 25.08 6.87 -17.36
N ALA A 233 25.99 7.54 -18.06
CA ALA A 233 27.40 7.57 -17.71
C ALA A 233 27.77 8.91 -17.07
N VAL A 234 28.68 8.88 -16.11
CA VAL A 234 29.24 10.07 -15.46
C VAL A 234 30.73 10.12 -15.76
N ASP A 235 31.20 11.27 -16.26
CA ASP A 235 32.63 11.54 -16.49
C ASP A 235 32.95 12.98 -16.09
N THR A 236 33.53 13.14 -14.90
CA THR A 236 33.91 14.44 -14.35
C THR A 236 35.34 14.86 -14.72
N VAL A 237 36.08 14.05 -15.48
CA VAL A 237 37.50 14.29 -15.78
C VAL A 237 37.65 15.19 -17.01
N ALA A 238 38.08 16.43 -16.77
CA ALA A 238 38.39 17.35 -17.86
C ALA A 238 39.53 16.82 -18.76
N PRO A 239 39.47 17.03 -20.10
CA PRO A 239 40.53 16.62 -21.00
C PRO A 239 41.85 17.34 -20.69
N SER A 240 42.96 16.63 -20.87
CA SER A 240 44.30 17.22 -20.69
C SER A 240 44.54 18.34 -21.72
N ALA A 241 45.14 19.44 -21.27
CA ALA A 241 45.48 20.56 -22.15
C ALA A 241 46.44 20.12 -23.28
N PRO A 242 46.26 20.60 -24.52
CA PRO A 242 47.18 20.30 -25.62
C PRO A 242 48.59 20.78 -25.32
N VAL A 243 49.59 19.91 -25.51
CA VAL A 243 51.00 20.29 -25.44
C VAL A 243 51.46 20.73 -26.83
N LEU A 244 51.68 22.03 -27.03
CA LEU A 244 52.28 22.56 -28.25
C LEU A 244 53.79 22.25 -28.24
N LYS A 245 54.30 21.60 -29.30
CA LYS A 245 55.73 21.34 -29.52
C LYS A 245 56.31 22.30 -30.53
#